data_AF-A0A9P5VKM0-F1
#
_entry.id   AF-A0A9P5VKM0-F1
#
_cell.length_a   1.000
_cell.length_b   1.000
_cell.length_c   1.000
_cell.angle_alpha   90.00
_cell.angle_beta   90.00
_cell.angle_gamma   90.00
#
_symmetry.space_group_name_H-M   'P 1'
#
loop_
_entity.id
_entity.type
_entity.pdbx_description
1 polymer ?
#
loop_
_entity_poly.entity_id
_entity_poly.type
_entity_poly.pdbx_seq_one_letter_code
_entity_poly.pdbx_strand_id
1 'polypeptide(L)'
;MSTAIKANANSTTTTTTQHSLRQLVRTQINEYSRLTQLLFNHLETLADGKTPPTPPNDIMKQIVQLDATLMGAVEKIELHQKQQQRIRQVRLEIEEQNKAIMAVIQSLRGAKQVLELNLENLDEKRAVSADARSAEVSISDIVSYANRLSAYTSAPPNFNPGDPNQPFEPPYPREVNMRAGILNQQHIPAAALVTLDGGVMPGTTGPPPQAPGSLGRDEDGDDDSSASEEEFSLYGRIQDEERRRQEEQGQVQDEEHAGDIFDLDLS
;
A
#
# COMPACT_ATOMS: atom_id res chain seq x y z
N MET A 1 17.02 50.19 13.72
CA MET A 1 15.99 49.42 14.46
C MET A 1 16.65 48.18 15.04
N SER A 2 17.27 48.34 16.20
CA SER A 2 18.06 47.31 16.89
C SER A 2 17.24 46.86 18.10
N THR A 3 16.72 45.64 18.07
CA THR A 3 16.04 45.04 19.22
C THR A 3 16.70 43.71 19.49
N ALA A 4 17.69 43.77 20.39
CA ALA A 4 18.38 42.63 20.94
C ALA A 4 17.40 41.76 21.74
N ILE A 5 17.27 40.50 21.31
CA ILE A 5 16.64 39.44 22.06
C ILE A 5 17.53 39.16 23.27
N LYS A 6 17.10 39.65 24.45
CA LYS A 6 17.65 39.23 25.74
C LYS A 6 17.32 37.76 25.95
N ALA A 7 18.27 36.90 25.66
CA ALA A 7 18.30 35.53 26.16
C ALA A 7 18.37 35.57 27.69
N ASN A 8 17.23 35.28 28.33
CA ASN A 8 17.14 35.09 29.77
C ASN A 8 17.70 33.70 30.13
N ALA A 9 19.02 33.61 30.21
CA ALA A 9 19.74 32.45 30.74
C ALA A 9 19.73 32.48 32.27
N ASN A 10 18.55 32.34 32.86
CA ASN A 10 18.39 32.05 34.29
C ASN A 10 17.83 30.63 34.47
N SER A 11 18.54 29.63 33.93
CA SER A 11 18.47 28.27 34.44
C SER A 11 19.41 28.18 35.63
N THR A 12 19.01 28.77 36.75
CA THR A 12 19.61 28.46 38.04
C THR A 12 19.29 27.00 38.35
N THR A 13 20.23 26.13 38.03
CA THR A 13 20.34 24.79 38.55
C THR A 13 20.55 24.88 40.07
N THR A 14 19.48 25.13 40.81
CA THR A 14 19.46 24.86 42.23
C THR A 14 19.40 23.35 42.38
N THR A 15 20.57 22.75 42.59
CA THR A 15 20.79 21.46 43.26
C THR A 15 20.22 21.53 44.68
N THR A 16 18.91 21.70 44.81
CA THR A 16 18.18 21.27 45.99
C THR A 16 18.03 19.78 45.83
N THR A 17 18.75 19.02 46.64
CA THR A 17 18.36 17.67 47.03
C THR A 17 16.90 17.72 47.46
N GLN A 18 15.96 17.56 46.52
CA GLN A 18 14.58 17.30 46.84
C GLN A 18 14.58 15.95 47.53
N HIS A 19 14.70 15.96 48.85
CA HIS A 19 14.41 14.80 49.67
C HIS A 19 13.03 14.35 49.23
N SER A 20 12.98 13.22 48.50
CA SER A 20 11.74 12.65 48.01
C SER A 20 10.74 12.63 49.18
N LEU A 21 9.48 12.98 48.96
CA LEU A 21 8.43 12.92 49.99
C LEU A 21 8.47 11.56 50.73
N ARG A 22 8.81 10.50 49.99
CA ARG A 22 9.07 9.15 50.51
C ARG A 22 10.28 9.08 51.47
N GLN A 23 11.38 9.75 51.13
CA GLN A 23 12.58 9.80 51.95
C GLN A 23 12.36 10.64 53.21
N LEU A 24 11.62 11.75 53.12
CA LEU A 24 11.18 12.55 54.27
C LEU A 24 10.30 11.72 55.23
N VAL A 25 9.27 11.05 54.71
CA VAL A 25 8.41 10.20 55.54
C VAL A 25 9.20 9.06 56.17
N ARG A 26 10.13 8.45 55.43
CA ARG A 26 10.99 7.38 55.95
C ARG A 26 11.92 7.87 57.07
N THR A 27 12.50 9.07 56.96
CA THR A 27 13.32 9.64 58.02
C THR A 27 12.49 9.96 59.26
N GLN A 28 11.27 10.52 59.09
CA GLN A 28 10.36 10.81 60.20
C GLN A 28 9.91 9.52 60.92
N ILE A 29 9.57 8.45 60.19
CA ILE A 29 9.21 7.16 60.80
C ILE A 29 10.39 6.56 61.59
N ASN A 30 11.62 6.67 61.07
CA ASN A 30 12.81 6.20 61.77
C ASN A 30 13.11 7.03 63.03
N GLU A 31 12.92 8.35 62.97
CA GLU A 31 13.04 9.24 64.12
C GLU A 31 11.98 8.94 65.17
N TYR A 32 10.74 8.67 64.77
CA TYR A 32 9.66 8.23 65.66
C TYR A 32 10.05 6.92 66.39
N SER A 33 10.53 5.92 65.66
CA SER A 33 10.99 4.65 66.23
C SER A 33 12.15 4.85 67.22
N ARG A 34 13.05 5.79 66.93
CA ARG A 34 14.18 6.09 67.82
C ARG A 34 13.73 6.79 69.09
N LEU A 35 12.80 7.75 68.98
CA LEU A 35 12.27 8.51 70.11
C LEU A 35 11.43 7.63 71.05
N THR A 36 10.66 6.69 70.51
CA THR A 36 9.90 5.72 71.34
C THR A 36 10.82 4.75 72.09
N GLN A 37 11.86 4.24 71.44
CA GLN A 37 12.90 3.42 72.10
C GLN A 37 13.61 4.21 73.21
N LEU A 38 13.95 5.47 72.96
CA LEU A 38 14.53 6.34 73.98
C LEU A 38 13.55 6.58 75.15
N LEU A 39 12.27 6.83 74.87
CA LEU A 39 11.25 7.02 75.91
C LEU A 39 11.15 5.79 76.81
N PHE A 40 11.08 4.58 76.25
CA PHE A 40 11.04 3.35 77.03
C PHE A 40 12.30 3.16 77.89
N ASN A 41 13.49 3.42 77.33
CA ASN A 41 14.74 3.39 78.08
C ASN A 41 14.78 4.45 79.20
N HIS A 42 14.17 5.61 78.99
CA HIS A 42 14.08 6.66 80.00
C HIS A 42 13.09 6.30 81.13
N LEU A 43 11.99 5.63 80.81
CA LEU A 43 11.07 5.11 81.83
C LEU A 43 11.70 3.98 82.65
N GLU A 44 12.49 3.12 82.02
CA GLU A 44 13.25 2.06 82.68
C GLU A 44 14.31 2.65 83.63
N THR A 45 15.06 3.66 83.18
CA THR A 45 16.06 4.33 84.03
C THR A 45 15.45 5.17 85.16
N LEU A 46 14.25 5.73 84.97
CA LEU A 46 13.47 6.34 86.06
C LEU A 46 12.98 5.29 87.08
N ALA A 47 12.55 4.11 86.62
CA ALA A 47 12.11 3.03 87.50
C ALA A 47 13.26 2.50 88.37
N ASP A 48 14.49 2.52 87.86
CA ASP A 48 15.72 2.17 88.58
C ASP A 48 16.23 3.28 89.54
N GLY A 49 15.50 4.39 89.67
CA GLY A 49 15.82 5.48 90.61
C GLY A 49 16.97 6.40 90.19
N LYS A 50 17.43 6.33 88.94
CA LYS A 50 18.43 7.25 88.36
C LYS A 50 17.73 8.38 87.63
N THR A 51 18.11 9.63 87.89
CA THR A 51 17.56 10.78 87.16
C THR A 51 18.13 10.80 85.74
N PRO A 52 17.31 10.67 84.69
CA PRO A 52 17.81 10.74 83.32
C PRO A 52 18.28 12.16 82.96
N PRO A 53 19.19 12.28 81.97
CA PRO A 53 19.73 13.57 81.51
C PRO A 53 18.74 14.45 80.73
N THR A 54 17.51 13.99 80.47
CA THR A 54 16.47 14.75 79.77
C THR A 54 15.11 14.39 80.36
N PRO A 55 14.23 15.37 80.66
CA PRO A 55 12.92 15.07 81.23
C PRO A 55 12.06 14.29 80.21
N PRO A 56 11.39 13.20 80.61
CA PRO A 56 10.53 12.39 79.73
C PRO A 56 9.46 13.21 79.00
N ASN A 57 9.04 14.32 79.60
CA ASN A 57 8.04 15.23 79.06
C ASN A 57 8.51 15.90 77.76
N ASP A 58 9.80 16.22 77.63
CA ASP A 58 10.33 16.88 76.42
C ASP A 58 10.43 15.90 75.25
N ILE A 59 10.70 14.62 75.50
CA ILE A 59 10.65 13.56 74.48
C ILE A 59 9.21 13.36 74.01
N MET A 60 8.25 13.37 74.92
CA MET A 60 6.84 13.26 74.57
C MET A 60 6.35 14.44 73.72
N LYS A 61 6.76 15.68 74.04
CA LYS A 61 6.50 16.85 73.18
C LYS A 61 7.13 16.70 71.81
N GLN A 62 8.34 16.16 71.73
CA GLN A 62 9.03 15.94 70.46
C GLN A 62 8.33 14.87 69.60
N ILE A 63 7.79 13.81 70.21
CA ILE A 63 6.97 12.81 69.52
C ILE A 63 5.67 13.45 68.97
N VAL A 64 5.00 14.28 69.77
CA VAL A 64 3.77 14.98 69.33
C VAL A 64 4.06 15.95 68.17
N GLN A 65 5.19 16.65 68.19
CA GLN A 65 5.61 17.50 67.07
C GLN A 65 5.89 16.69 65.81
N LEU A 66 6.55 15.53 65.95
CA LEU A 66 6.89 14.65 64.83
C LEU A 66 5.65 13.96 64.24
N ASP A 67 4.64 13.68 65.06
CA ASP A 67 3.35 13.15 64.61
C ASP A 67 2.60 14.20 63.79
N ALA A 68 2.59 15.46 64.23
CA ALA A 68 2.02 16.57 63.47
C ALA A 68 2.72 16.79 62.12
N THR A 69 4.06 16.66 62.06
CA THR A 69 4.80 16.76 60.80
C THR A 69 4.53 15.56 59.87
N LEU A 70 4.37 14.35 60.42
CA LEU A 70 4.03 13.15 59.65
C LEU A 70 2.62 13.25 59.06
N MET A 71 1.64 13.72 59.85
CA MET A 71 0.27 13.94 59.36
C MET A 71 0.24 14.95 58.20
N GLY A 72 0.99 16.05 58.32
CA GLY A 72 1.13 17.02 57.24
C GLY A 72 1.87 16.49 56.00
N ALA A 73 2.75 15.49 56.15
CA ALA A 73 3.40 14.81 55.04
C ALA A 73 2.45 13.81 54.35
N VAL A 74 1.60 13.11 55.11
CA VAL A 74 0.58 12.19 54.58
C VAL A 74 -0.46 12.94 53.76
N GLU A 75 -0.96 14.08 54.25
CA GLU A 75 -1.91 14.92 53.49
C GLU A 75 -1.32 15.36 52.13
N LYS A 76 -0.04 15.72 52.11
CA LYS A 76 0.67 16.05 50.85
C LYS A 76 0.79 14.84 49.92
N ILE A 77 0.99 13.64 50.46
CA ILE A 77 1.01 12.39 49.67
C ILE A 77 -0.36 12.17 49.02
N GLU A 78 -1.44 12.30 49.78
CA GLU A 78 -2.80 12.10 49.26
C GLU A 78 -3.12 13.08 48.13
N LEU A 79 -2.77 14.35 48.31
CA LEU A 79 -2.93 15.38 47.28
C LEU A 79 -2.11 15.03 46.02
N HIS A 80 -0.84 14.63 46.18
CA HIS A 80 0.00 14.19 45.07
C HIS A 80 -0.56 12.95 44.37
N GLN A 81 -1.10 11.98 45.12
CA GLN A 81 -1.69 10.78 44.55
C GLN A 81 -2.92 11.11 43.71
N LYS A 82 -3.79 12.00 44.21
CA LYS A 82 -4.97 12.48 43.46
C LYS A 82 -4.56 13.20 42.18
N GLN A 83 -3.56 14.06 42.24
CA GLN A 83 -3.02 14.73 41.05
C GLN A 83 -2.40 13.73 40.08
N GLN A 84 -1.66 12.74 40.57
CA GLN A 84 -1.04 11.73 39.71
C GLN A 84 -2.09 10.83 39.04
N GLN A 85 -3.19 10.52 39.71
CA GLN A 85 -4.34 9.86 39.10
C GLN A 85 -4.92 10.71 37.96
N ARG A 86 -5.10 12.01 38.19
CA ARG A 86 -5.59 12.92 37.15
C ARG A 86 -4.62 13.02 35.97
N ILE A 87 -3.32 13.10 36.22
CA ILE A 87 -2.29 13.11 35.16
C ILE A 87 -2.36 11.83 34.34
N ARG A 88 -2.48 10.65 34.99
CA ARG A 88 -2.62 9.38 34.27
C ARG A 88 -3.87 9.35 33.41
N GLN A 89 -5.00 9.83 33.93
CA GLN A 89 -6.25 9.88 33.18
C GLN A 89 -6.12 10.75 31.93
N VAL A 90 -5.56 11.96 32.06
CA VAL A 90 -5.35 12.87 30.92
C VAL A 90 -4.36 12.28 29.91
N ARG A 91 -3.33 11.55 30.35
CA ARG A 91 -2.41 10.87 29.43
C ARG A 91 -3.10 9.79 28.61
N LEU A 92 -3.96 8.98 29.24
CA LEU A 92 -4.74 7.97 28.53
C LEU A 92 -5.68 8.61 27.50
N GLU A 93 -6.32 9.72 27.86
CA GLU A 93 -7.17 10.47 26.93
C GLU A 93 -6.38 11.02 25.73
N ILE A 94 -5.18 11.54 25.96
CA ILE A 94 -4.27 11.99 24.88
C ILE A 94 -3.86 10.82 23.97
N GLU A 95 -3.54 9.67 24.56
CA GLU A 95 -3.17 8.47 23.80
C GLU A 95 -4.34 7.97 22.92
N GLU A 96 -5.57 7.99 23.46
CA GLU A 96 -6.78 7.64 22.72
C GLU A 96 -7.03 8.61 21.55
N GLN A 97 -6.93 9.92 21.81
CA GLN A 97 -7.09 10.95 20.78
C GLN A 97 -6.01 10.83 19.71
N ASN A 98 -4.75 10.57 20.08
CA ASN A 98 -3.67 10.34 19.12
C ASN A 98 -3.95 9.12 18.24
N LYS A 99 -4.46 8.03 18.80
CA LYS A 99 -4.87 6.85 18.04
C LYS A 99 -5.97 7.19 17.03
N ALA A 100 -6.97 7.98 17.43
CA ALA A 100 -8.03 8.44 16.54
C ALA A 100 -7.48 9.31 15.39
N ILE A 101 -6.57 10.24 15.68
CA ILE A 101 -5.90 11.07 14.68
C ILE A 101 -5.13 10.20 13.68
N MET A 102 -4.37 9.22 14.16
CA MET A 102 -3.62 8.32 13.28
C MET A 102 -4.56 7.51 12.36
N ALA A 103 -5.70 7.04 12.87
CA ALA A 103 -6.69 6.35 12.06
C ALA A 103 -7.27 7.26 10.96
N VAL A 104 -7.54 8.53 11.27
CA VAL A 104 -8.01 9.53 10.28
C VAL A 104 -6.94 9.83 9.24
N ILE A 105 -5.68 9.96 9.64
CA ILE A 105 -4.57 10.17 8.69
C ILE A 105 -4.44 8.97 7.75
N GLN A 106 -4.55 7.74 8.29
CA GLN A 106 -4.48 6.53 7.49
C GLN A 106 -5.65 6.43 6.50
N SER A 107 -6.88 6.73 6.93
CA SER A 107 -8.03 6.73 6.03
C SER A 107 -7.92 7.79 4.94
N LEU A 108 -7.43 8.99 5.28
CA LEU A 108 -7.20 10.05 4.31
C LEU A 108 -6.11 9.68 3.29
N ARG A 109 -5.02 9.07 3.74
CA ARG A 109 -3.97 8.56 2.84
C ARG A 109 -4.50 7.46 1.92
N GLY A 110 -5.30 6.53 2.45
CA GLY A 110 -5.96 5.50 1.65
C GLY A 110 -6.91 6.11 0.61
N ALA A 111 -7.75 7.06 1.01
CA ALA A 111 -8.66 7.76 0.10
C ALA A 111 -7.91 8.54 -1.00
N LYS A 112 -6.80 9.19 -0.63
CA LYS A 112 -5.92 9.88 -1.58
C LYS A 112 -5.35 8.90 -2.62
N GLN A 113 -4.79 7.77 -2.17
CA GLN A 113 -4.22 6.77 -3.08
C GLN A 113 -5.28 6.19 -4.03
N VAL A 114 -6.48 5.89 -3.51
CA VAL A 114 -7.59 5.44 -4.36
C VAL A 114 -7.97 6.50 -5.39
N LEU A 115 -7.98 7.79 -5.01
CA LEU A 115 -8.29 8.86 -5.95
C LEU A 115 -7.21 9.02 -7.03
N GLU A 116 -5.93 8.93 -6.66
CA GLU A 116 -4.81 8.98 -7.61
C GLU A 116 -4.90 7.84 -8.62
N LEU A 117 -5.15 6.61 -8.17
CA LEU A 117 -5.36 5.47 -9.08
C LEU A 117 -6.58 5.68 -9.98
N ASN A 118 -7.69 6.21 -9.46
CA ASN A 118 -8.86 6.48 -10.28
C ASN A 118 -8.59 7.59 -11.31
N LEU A 119 -7.79 8.60 -10.98
CA LEU A 119 -7.41 9.66 -11.91
C LEU A 119 -6.60 9.09 -13.08
N GLU A 120 -5.58 8.28 -12.78
CA GLU A 120 -4.75 7.61 -13.79
C GLU A 120 -5.60 6.72 -14.72
N ASN A 121 -6.47 5.89 -14.13
CA ASN A 121 -7.42 5.08 -14.89
C ASN A 121 -8.39 5.92 -15.75
N LEU A 122 -8.78 7.12 -15.30
CA LEU A 122 -9.65 8.01 -16.06
C LEU A 122 -8.91 8.63 -17.24
N ASP A 123 -7.64 9.00 -17.07
CA ASP A 123 -6.80 9.54 -18.14
C ASP A 123 -6.57 8.48 -19.24
N GLU A 124 -6.27 7.23 -18.85
CA GLU A 124 -6.18 6.10 -19.79
C GLU A 124 -7.51 5.86 -20.53
N LYS A 125 -8.63 5.76 -19.79
CA LYS A 125 -9.95 5.57 -20.40
C LYS A 125 -10.34 6.73 -21.29
N ARG A 126 -9.91 7.96 -20.97
CA ARG A 126 -10.16 9.15 -21.77
C ARG A 126 -9.37 9.10 -23.08
N ALA A 127 -8.12 8.67 -23.05
CA ALA A 127 -7.30 8.47 -24.26
C ALA A 127 -7.97 7.42 -25.18
N VAL A 128 -8.28 6.23 -24.64
CA VAL A 128 -8.97 5.17 -25.39
C VAL A 128 -10.33 5.63 -25.92
N SER A 129 -11.08 6.41 -25.14
CA SER A 129 -12.37 6.95 -25.58
C SER A 129 -12.22 8.01 -26.68
N ALA A 130 -11.15 8.79 -26.67
CA ALA A 130 -10.85 9.75 -27.73
C ALA A 130 -10.50 9.01 -29.03
N ASP A 131 -9.69 7.95 -28.94
CA ASP A 131 -9.34 7.10 -30.09
C ASP A 131 -10.57 6.33 -30.62
N ALA A 132 -11.43 5.83 -29.74
CA ALA A 132 -12.68 5.18 -30.14
C ALA A 132 -13.65 6.15 -30.83
N ARG A 133 -13.64 7.42 -30.44
CA ARG A 133 -14.44 8.47 -31.10
C ARG A 133 -13.85 8.86 -32.46
N SER A 134 -12.54 8.89 -32.61
CA SER A 134 -11.92 9.16 -33.92
C SER A 134 -12.10 7.97 -34.88
N ALA A 135 -12.11 6.75 -34.35
CA ALA A 135 -12.40 5.51 -35.08
C ALA A 135 -13.90 5.13 -35.04
N GLU A 136 -14.81 6.10 -34.95
CA GLU A 136 -16.26 5.82 -34.90
C GLU A 136 -16.70 5.18 -36.23
N VAL A 137 -17.11 3.90 -36.16
CA VAL A 137 -17.64 3.15 -37.30
C VAL A 137 -19.16 3.28 -37.33
N SER A 138 -19.73 3.51 -38.52
CA SER A 138 -21.18 3.60 -38.68
C SER A 138 -21.86 2.27 -38.33
N ILE A 139 -22.98 2.34 -37.61
CA ILE A 139 -23.76 1.14 -37.24
C ILE A 139 -24.23 0.39 -38.50
N SER A 140 -24.55 1.10 -39.58
CA SER A 140 -24.90 0.50 -40.87
C SER A 140 -23.79 -0.37 -41.43
N ASP A 141 -22.53 0.08 -41.33
CA ASP A 141 -21.38 -0.69 -41.83
C ASP A 141 -21.16 -1.94 -40.97
N ILE A 142 -21.28 -1.83 -39.65
CA ILE A 142 -21.18 -2.97 -38.72
C ILE A 142 -22.25 -4.01 -39.05
N VAL A 143 -23.51 -3.60 -39.22
CA VAL A 143 -24.61 -4.52 -39.57
C VAL A 143 -24.35 -5.17 -40.94
N SER A 144 -23.91 -4.39 -41.94
CA SER A 144 -23.62 -4.93 -43.26
C SER A 144 -22.48 -5.94 -43.24
N TYR A 145 -21.43 -5.68 -42.47
CA TYR A 145 -20.27 -6.57 -42.33
C TYR A 145 -20.62 -7.81 -41.51
N ALA A 146 -21.38 -7.67 -40.41
CA ALA A 146 -21.87 -8.79 -39.62
C ALA A 146 -22.71 -9.75 -40.46
N ASN A 147 -23.58 -9.23 -41.32
CA ASN A 147 -24.37 -10.06 -42.25
C ASN A 147 -23.48 -10.82 -43.25
N ARG A 148 -22.42 -10.18 -43.77
CA ARG A 148 -21.43 -10.85 -44.63
C ARG A 148 -20.68 -11.95 -43.88
N LEU A 149 -20.27 -11.65 -42.65
CA LEU A 149 -19.52 -12.58 -41.80
C LEU A 149 -20.37 -13.77 -41.33
N SER A 150 -21.68 -13.56 -41.14
CA SER A 150 -22.62 -14.61 -40.71
C SER A 150 -22.65 -15.83 -41.65
N ALA A 151 -22.34 -15.67 -42.93
CA ALA A 151 -22.27 -16.78 -43.89
C ALA A 151 -21.08 -17.72 -43.63
N TYR A 152 -20.06 -17.25 -42.90
CA TYR A 152 -18.78 -17.95 -42.69
C TYR A 152 -18.57 -18.45 -41.25
N THR A 153 -19.27 -17.86 -40.27
CA THR A 153 -18.98 -18.11 -38.84
C THR A 153 -19.83 -19.19 -38.20
N SER A 154 -21.04 -19.44 -38.68
CA SER A 154 -21.90 -20.48 -38.11
C SER A 154 -22.83 -21.09 -39.14
N ALA A 155 -22.89 -22.43 -39.14
CA ALA A 155 -23.79 -23.18 -39.99
C ALA A 155 -25.24 -22.95 -39.50
N PRO A 156 -26.19 -22.58 -40.38
CA PRO A 156 -27.59 -22.42 -40.00
C PRO A 156 -28.17 -23.70 -39.37
N PRO A 157 -29.21 -23.60 -38.50
CA PRO A 157 -29.75 -24.74 -37.75
C PRO A 157 -30.26 -25.95 -38.56
N ASN A 158 -30.41 -25.81 -39.89
CA ASN A 158 -30.79 -26.89 -40.82
C ASN A 158 -29.74 -27.10 -41.92
N PHE A 159 -28.47 -26.83 -41.63
CA PHE A 159 -27.39 -26.95 -42.62
C PHE A 159 -27.19 -28.42 -43.02
N ASN A 160 -27.26 -28.68 -44.33
CA ASN A 160 -27.00 -29.96 -44.95
C ASN A 160 -25.79 -29.81 -45.89
N PRO A 161 -24.65 -30.45 -45.59
CA PRO A 161 -23.44 -30.34 -46.41
C PRO A 161 -23.58 -30.99 -47.80
N GLY A 162 -24.64 -31.76 -48.04
CA GLY A 162 -24.94 -32.38 -49.33
C GLY A 162 -25.68 -31.48 -50.32
N ASP A 163 -26.26 -30.37 -49.86
CA ASP A 163 -27.05 -29.47 -50.70
C ASP A 163 -26.20 -28.26 -51.16
N PRO A 164 -25.82 -28.18 -52.45
CA PRO A 164 -24.95 -27.12 -52.97
C PRO A 164 -25.60 -25.71 -53.00
N ASN A 165 -26.91 -25.61 -52.75
CA ASN A 165 -27.66 -24.36 -52.76
C ASN A 165 -27.76 -23.68 -51.38
N GLN A 166 -27.07 -24.19 -50.36
CA GLN A 166 -27.13 -23.61 -49.03
C GLN A 166 -26.13 -22.45 -48.85
N PRO A 167 -26.53 -21.37 -48.16
CA PRO A 167 -25.76 -20.12 -48.09
C PRO A 167 -24.56 -20.15 -47.12
N PHE A 168 -24.18 -21.31 -46.59
CA PHE A 168 -23.07 -21.42 -45.65
C PHE A 168 -21.79 -21.79 -46.38
N GLU A 169 -20.78 -20.93 -46.25
CA GLU A 169 -19.44 -21.16 -46.78
C GLU A 169 -18.50 -21.56 -45.65
N PRO A 170 -17.53 -22.46 -45.89
CA PRO A 170 -16.55 -22.81 -44.89
C PRO A 170 -15.70 -21.59 -44.49
N PRO A 171 -15.18 -21.55 -43.26
CA PRO A 171 -14.48 -20.38 -42.70
C PRO A 171 -13.16 -20.05 -43.42
N TYR A 172 -12.61 -20.98 -44.19
CA TYR A 172 -11.42 -20.80 -45.00
C TYR A 172 -11.73 -21.02 -46.49
N PRO A 173 -11.03 -20.31 -47.39
CA PRO A 173 -11.22 -20.47 -48.82
C PRO A 173 -10.88 -21.92 -49.23
N ARG A 174 -11.79 -22.56 -49.96
CA ARG A 174 -11.54 -23.90 -50.52
C ARG A 174 -10.57 -23.82 -51.68
N GLU A 175 -9.85 -24.91 -51.93
CA GLU A 175 -8.93 -25.07 -53.08
C GLU A 175 -9.54 -24.66 -54.42
N VAL A 176 -10.81 -24.99 -54.66
CA VAL A 176 -11.53 -24.60 -55.87
C VAL A 176 -11.64 -23.06 -55.98
N ASN A 177 -11.99 -22.39 -54.89
CA ASN A 177 -12.09 -20.92 -54.84
C ASN A 177 -10.70 -20.27 -54.95
N MET A 178 -9.67 -20.88 -54.35
CA MET A 178 -8.30 -20.42 -54.48
C MET A 178 -7.82 -20.52 -55.93
N ARG A 179 -7.99 -21.68 -56.58
CA ARG A 179 -7.64 -21.89 -58.00
C ARG A 179 -8.40 -20.99 -58.96
N ALA A 180 -9.68 -20.74 -58.67
CA ALA A 180 -10.50 -19.81 -59.43
C ALA A 180 -10.16 -18.33 -59.15
N GLY A 181 -9.41 -18.03 -58.10
CA GLY A 181 -9.04 -16.67 -57.72
C GLY A 181 -8.14 -15.98 -58.75
N ILE A 182 -8.25 -14.64 -58.80
CA ILE A 182 -7.51 -13.78 -59.74
C ILE A 182 -6.00 -14.01 -59.66
N LEU A 183 -5.48 -14.22 -58.45
CA LEU A 183 -4.05 -14.48 -58.23
C LEU A 183 -3.56 -15.72 -58.98
N ASN A 184 -4.34 -16.81 -58.97
CA ASN A 184 -3.99 -18.03 -59.70
C ASN A 184 -4.20 -17.88 -61.21
N GLN A 185 -5.19 -17.11 -61.65
CA GLN A 185 -5.39 -16.80 -63.06
C GLN A 185 -4.23 -15.99 -63.66
N GLN A 186 -3.61 -15.11 -62.87
CA GLN A 186 -2.45 -14.32 -63.29
C GLN A 186 -1.16 -15.14 -63.37
N HIS A 187 -1.05 -16.22 -62.59
CA HIS A 187 0.12 -17.09 -62.56
C HIS A 187 0.09 -18.21 -63.63
N ILE A 188 -1.03 -18.37 -64.34
CA ILE A 188 -1.12 -19.30 -65.47
C ILE A 188 -0.58 -18.57 -66.71
N PRO A 189 0.49 -19.07 -67.37
CA PRO A 189 0.99 -18.44 -68.58
C PRO A 189 -0.11 -18.49 -69.65
N ALA A 190 -0.34 -17.37 -70.36
CA ALA A 190 -1.38 -17.21 -71.38
C ALA A 190 -1.40 -18.31 -72.47
N ALA A 191 -0.30 -19.07 -72.61
CA ALA A 191 -0.18 -20.22 -73.50
C ALA A 191 -0.92 -21.49 -73.04
N ALA A 192 -1.30 -21.60 -71.76
CA ALA A 192 -2.00 -22.77 -71.21
C ALA A 192 -3.54 -22.65 -71.21
N LEU A 193 -4.09 -21.55 -71.75
CA LEU A 193 -5.54 -21.32 -71.86
C LEU A 193 -6.16 -21.99 -73.11
N VAL A 194 -5.41 -22.85 -73.81
CA VAL A 194 -5.90 -23.69 -74.91
C VAL A 194 -5.98 -25.14 -74.42
N THR A 195 -7.20 -25.67 -74.26
CA THR A 195 -7.44 -27.12 -74.17
C THR A 195 -7.91 -27.65 -75.52
N LEU A 196 -7.48 -28.88 -75.80
CA LEU A 196 -7.46 -29.66 -77.03
C LEU A 196 -8.82 -30.03 -77.69
N ASP A 197 -9.87 -29.20 -77.60
CA ASP A 197 -11.04 -29.39 -78.47
C ASP A 197 -11.71 -28.05 -78.78
N GLY A 198 -11.77 -27.69 -80.07
CA GLY A 198 -12.09 -26.35 -80.57
C GLY A 198 -13.56 -25.97 -80.46
N GLY A 199 -14.04 -25.63 -79.26
CA GLY A 199 -15.39 -25.11 -79.01
C GLY A 199 -15.40 -23.74 -78.32
N VAL A 200 -15.97 -22.74 -78.99
CA VAL A 200 -16.21 -21.37 -78.48
C VAL A 200 -17.24 -21.39 -77.34
N MET A 201 -16.94 -20.74 -76.22
CA MET A 201 -17.98 -20.30 -75.26
C MET A 201 -18.46 -18.88 -75.63
N PRO A 202 -19.78 -18.64 -75.74
CA PRO A 202 -20.33 -17.34 -76.10
C PRO A 202 -20.58 -16.46 -74.86
N GLY A 203 -20.25 -15.17 -74.98
CA GLY A 203 -20.44 -14.14 -73.96
C GLY A 203 -19.15 -13.95 -73.13
N THR A 204 -18.52 -12.78 -73.03
CA THR A 204 -19.10 -11.45 -72.84
C THR A 204 -18.17 -10.39 -73.43
N THR A 205 -18.60 -9.69 -74.48
CA THR A 205 -17.98 -8.43 -74.91
C THR A 205 -18.55 -7.29 -74.08
N GLY A 206 -17.80 -6.82 -73.09
CA GLY A 206 -18.01 -5.52 -72.45
C GLY A 206 -16.71 -4.72 -72.53
N PRO A 207 -16.72 -3.46 -73.00
CA PRO A 207 -15.51 -2.68 -73.14
C PRO A 207 -14.91 -2.33 -71.75
N PRO A 208 -13.58 -2.33 -71.59
CA PRO A 208 -12.96 -1.97 -70.32
C PRO A 208 -13.16 -0.46 -70.04
N PRO A 209 -13.47 -0.06 -68.78
CA PRO A 209 -13.50 1.35 -68.41
C PRO A 209 -12.07 1.93 -68.38
N GLN A 210 -11.93 3.11 -68.98
CA GLN A 210 -10.71 3.92 -68.98
C GLN A 210 -10.37 4.36 -67.55
N ALA A 211 -9.10 4.19 -67.17
CA ALA A 211 -8.54 4.66 -65.91
C ALA A 211 -8.43 6.20 -65.88
N PRO A 212 -8.90 6.89 -64.83
CA PRO A 212 -8.60 8.30 -64.63
C PRO A 212 -7.29 8.50 -63.85
N GLY A 213 -6.44 9.38 -64.40
CA GLY A 213 -5.73 10.43 -63.67
C GLY A 213 -4.69 10.02 -62.63
N SER A 214 -3.41 10.13 -63.02
CA SER A 214 -2.27 10.25 -62.12
C SER A 214 -2.38 11.52 -61.28
N LEU A 215 -2.60 11.38 -59.98
CA LEU A 215 -2.36 12.43 -58.98
C LEU A 215 -1.10 12.05 -58.21
N GLY A 216 -0.14 12.98 -58.22
CA GLY A 216 1.14 12.87 -57.54
C GLY A 216 0.95 12.61 -56.04
N ARG A 217 1.77 11.69 -55.54
CA ARG A 217 1.87 11.33 -54.13
C ARG A 217 3.28 11.72 -53.72
N ASP A 218 3.37 12.74 -52.87
CA ASP A 218 4.62 13.12 -52.20
C ASP A 218 5.02 11.99 -51.25
N GLU A 219 6.25 11.51 -51.42
CA GLU A 219 6.91 10.55 -50.53
C GLU A 219 7.72 11.35 -49.51
N ASP A 220 7.18 11.53 -48.31
CA ASP A 220 7.97 11.80 -47.10
C ASP A 220 7.72 10.64 -46.13
N GLY A 221 8.65 9.68 -46.14
CA GLY A 221 8.69 8.57 -45.21
C GLY A 221 9.75 8.82 -44.15
N ASP A 222 9.31 9.25 -42.97
CA ASP A 222 10.11 9.18 -41.74
C ASP A 222 10.01 7.76 -41.16
N ASP A 223 11.15 7.11 -41.06
CA ASP A 223 11.37 5.76 -40.54
C ASP A 223 11.58 5.86 -39.01
N ASP A 224 10.55 5.57 -38.21
CA ASP A 224 10.66 5.49 -36.74
C ASP A 224 10.50 4.03 -36.28
N SER A 225 11.60 3.29 -36.40
CA SER A 225 11.75 1.92 -35.94
C SER A 225 12.60 1.85 -34.67
N SER A 226 12.16 2.47 -33.58
CA SER A 226 12.88 2.46 -32.29
C SER A 226 12.08 1.97 -31.06
N ALA A 227 10.77 1.72 -31.19
CA ALA A 227 9.91 1.45 -30.02
C ALA A 227 9.85 -0.01 -29.55
N SER A 228 10.34 -1.00 -30.31
CA SER A 228 10.13 -2.42 -30.00
C SER A 228 11.25 -3.11 -29.22
N GLU A 229 12.39 -2.46 -28.96
CA GLU A 229 13.50 -3.07 -28.22
C GLU A 229 13.46 -2.80 -26.69
N GLU A 230 12.74 -1.78 -26.24
CA GLU A 230 12.71 -1.41 -24.80
C GLU A 230 11.71 -2.25 -23.98
N GLU A 231 10.57 -2.68 -24.54
CA GLU A 231 9.58 -3.47 -23.80
C GLU A 231 10.05 -4.90 -23.49
N PHE A 232 10.84 -5.51 -24.38
CA PHE A 232 11.37 -6.87 -24.15
C PHE A 232 12.43 -6.91 -23.04
N SER A 233 13.12 -5.78 -22.81
CA SER A 233 14.12 -5.62 -21.74
C SER A 233 13.49 -5.42 -20.37
N LEU A 234 12.31 -4.79 -20.30
CA LEU A 234 11.62 -4.50 -19.04
C LEU A 234 11.04 -5.77 -18.40
N TYR A 235 10.43 -6.65 -19.19
CA TYR A 235 9.88 -7.92 -18.69
C TYR A 235 10.96 -8.87 -18.15
N GLY A 236 12.14 -8.90 -18.77
CA GLY A 236 13.28 -9.67 -18.28
C GLY A 236 13.80 -9.16 -16.94
N ARG A 237 13.92 -7.84 -16.77
CA ARG A 237 14.35 -7.23 -15.49
C ARG A 237 13.38 -7.51 -14.35
N ILE A 238 12.07 -7.49 -14.62
CA ILE A 238 11.04 -7.75 -13.60
C ILE A 238 11.09 -9.22 -13.15
N GLN A 239 11.25 -10.17 -14.07
CA GLN A 239 11.37 -11.59 -13.71
C GLN A 239 12.65 -11.91 -12.92
N ASP A 240 13.76 -11.28 -13.27
CA ASP A 240 15.03 -11.45 -12.53
C ASP A 240 14.96 -10.83 -11.12
N GLU A 241 14.24 -9.72 -10.94
CA GLU A 241 14.06 -9.08 -9.64
C GLU A 241 13.11 -9.88 -8.72
N GLU A 242 12.06 -10.50 -9.27
CA GLU A 242 11.19 -11.42 -8.54
C GLU A 242 11.92 -12.71 -8.12
N ARG A 243 12.80 -13.24 -8.98
CA ARG A 243 13.59 -14.43 -8.64
C ARG A 243 14.56 -14.17 -7.49
N ARG A 244 15.22 -13.00 -7.48
CA ARG A 244 16.10 -12.60 -6.37
C ARG A 244 15.34 -12.43 -5.05
N ARG A 245 14.12 -11.87 -5.08
CA ARG A 245 13.27 -11.75 -3.88
C ARG A 245 12.82 -13.09 -3.32
N GLN A 246 12.56 -14.08 -4.19
CA GLN A 246 12.21 -15.44 -3.74
C GLN A 246 13.43 -16.18 -3.17
N GLU A 247 14.62 -16.01 -3.76
CA GLU A 247 15.86 -16.57 -3.24
C GLU A 247 16.24 -15.96 -1.87
N GLU A 248 16.02 -14.65 -1.68
CA GLU A 248 16.23 -13.97 -0.38
C GLU A 248 15.21 -14.42 0.69
N GLN A 249 13.95 -14.66 0.34
CA GLN A 249 12.94 -15.17 1.29
C GLN A 249 13.14 -16.63 1.67
N GLY A 250 13.77 -17.43 0.79
CA GLY A 250 14.17 -18.80 1.09
C GLY A 250 15.33 -18.87 2.09
N GLN A 251 16.34 -18.01 1.94
CA GLN A 251 17.49 -17.98 2.86
C GLN A 251 17.13 -17.52 4.28
N VAL A 252 16.16 -16.61 4.44
CA VAL A 252 15.71 -16.17 5.78
C VAL A 252 14.99 -17.29 6.54
N GLN A 253 14.27 -18.17 5.84
CA GLN A 253 13.60 -19.31 6.47
C GLN A 253 14.57 -20.43 6.88
N ASP A 254 15.63 -20.64 6.11
CA ASP A 254 16.67 -21.62 6.46
C ASP A 254 17.56 -21.14 7.64
N GLU A 255 17.76 -19.83 7.81
CA GLU A 255 18.45 -19.27 9.00
C GLU A 255 17.58 -19.33 10.27
N GLU A 256 16.26 -19.11 10.17
CA GLU A 256 15.35 -19.23 11.32
C GLU A 256 15.19 -20.70 11.77
N HIS A 257 15.21 -21.67 10.86
CA HIS A 257 15.13 -23.09 11.22
C HIS A 257 16.43 -23.67 11.80
N ALA A 258 17.58 -23.05 11.52
CA ALA A 258 18.86 -23.43 12.13
C ALA A 258 19.03 -22.89 13.56
N GLY A 259 18.33 -21.80 13.92
CA GLY A 259 18.34 -21.22 15.26
C GLY A 259 17.57 -22.04 16.31
N ASP A 260 16.48 -22.68 15.92
CA ASP A 260 15.58 -23.42 16.83
C ASP A 260 16.07 -24.85 17.19
N ILE A 261 17.14 -25.34 16.57
CA ILE A 261 17.68 -26.68 16.85
C ILE A 261 18.71 -26.68 18.01
N PHE A 262 19.21 -25.52 18.44
CA PHE A 262 20.26 -25.43 19.47
C PHE A 262 19.80 -25.12 20.90
N ASP A 263 18.49 -24.94 21.15
CA ASP A 263 17.99 -24.45 22.46
C ASP A 263 17.24 -25.51 23.30
N LEU A 264 17.46 -26.81 23.03
CA LEU A 264 16.70 -27.92 23.66
C LEU A 264 17.50 -28.81 24.63
N ASP A 265 18.68 -28.40 25.09
CA ASP A 265 19.44 -29.18 26.08
C ASP A 265 20.04 -28.28 27.17
N LEU A 266 19.19 -27.78 28.07
CA LEU A 266 19.57 -27.23 29.39
C LEU A 266 18.31 -27.10 30.28
N SER A 267 17.81 -28.23 30.77
CA SER A 267 16.96 -28.34 31.97
C SER A 267 17.03 -29.73 32.57
#